data_AF-A0A496Z784-F1
#
_entry.id   AF-A0A496Z784-F1
#
_cell.length_a   1.000
_cell.length_b   1.000
_cell.length_c   1.000
_cell.angle_alpha   90.00
_cell.angle_beta   90.00
_cell.angle_gamma   90.00
#
_symmetry.space_group_name_H-M   'P 1'
#
loop_
_entity.id
_entity.type
_entity.pdbx_description
1 polymer ?
#
loop_
_entity_poly.entity_id
_entity_poly.type
_entity_poly.pdbx_seq_one_letter_code
_entity_poly.pdbx_strand_id
1 'polypeptide(L)'
;LYRLGVPGKLVYLMVMTYRYIFVIENEYQRLMRAARIRGFQPGTNIHSYKTFAYLTGMIFIRASARAESVYQAMLCRGFKGQFHTLGPVIPYTQNKGFTVLTTAALIIILGLEIWN
;
A
#
# COMPACT_ATOMS: atom_id res chain seq x y z
N LEU A 1 -3.37 -12.50 0.92
CA LEU A 1 -4.79 -12.32 0.55
C LEU A 1 -5.34 -13.42 -0.37
N TYR A 2 -4.63 -13.89 -1.39
CA TYR A 2 -5.14 -14.96 -2.29
C TYR A 2 -5.49 -16.27 -1.56
N ARG A 3 -4.74 -16.59 -0.48
CA ARG A 3 -5.00 -17.75 0.40
C ARG A 3 -6.14 -17.56 1.42
N LEU A 4 -6.64 -16.34 1.60
CA LEU A 4 -7.72 -16.02 2.54
C LEU A 4 -9.11 -16.07 1.89
N GLY A 5 -9.23 -16.62 0.67
CA GLY A 5 -10.50 -16.70 -0.07
C GLY A 5 -10.99 -15.37 -0.64
N VAL A 6 -10.15 -14.32 -0.61
CA VAL A 6 -10.52 -12.99 -1.12
C VAL A 6 -10.56 -13.01 -2.66
N PRO A 7 -11.64 -12.51 -3.30
CA PRO A 7 -11.73 -12.40 -4.75
C PRO A 7 -10.53 -11.66 -5.36
N GLY A 8 -9.99 -12.16 -6.48
CA GLY A 8 -8.81 -11.58 -7.14
C GLY A 8 -8.94 -10.08 -7.47
N LYS A 9 -10.16 -9.59 -7.71
CA LYS A 9 -10.47 -8.17 -7.92
C LYS A 9 -10.12 -7.30 -6.70
N LEU A 10 -10.41 -7.76 -5.48
CA LEU A 10 -10.08 -7.01 -4.26
C LEU A 10 -8.57 -6.98 -4.01
N VAL A 11 -7.88 -8.09 -4.29
CA VAL A 11 -6.42 -8.16 -4.19
C VAL A 11 -5.79 -7.15 -5.15
N TYR A 12 -6.28 -7.09 -6.39
CA TYR A 12 -5.84 -6.12 -7.39
C TYR A 12 -6.03 -4.67 -6.93
N LEU A 13 -7.23 -4.33 -6.45
CA LEU A 13 -7.53 -2.99 -5.95
C LEU A 13 -6.58 -2.61 -4.81
N MET A 14 -6.38 -3.50 -3.84
CA MET A 14 -5.46 -3.24 -2.73
C MET A 14 -4.02 -2.99 -3.18
N VAL A 15 -3.48 -3.82 -4.08
CA VAL A 15 -2.10 -3.67 -4.58
C VAL A 15 -1.93 -2.37 -5.36
N MET A 16 -2.89 -2.02 -6.21
CA MET A 16 -2.85 -0.76 -6.94
C MET A 16 -2.96 0.44 -6.00
N THR A 17 -3.91 0.42 -5.06
CA THR A 17 -4.05 1.48 -4.06
C THR A 17 -2.77 1.68 -3.27
N TYR A 18 -2.15 0.60 -2.76
CA TYR A 18 -0.88 0.66 -2.05
C TYR A 18 0.22 1.32 -2.89
N ARG A 19 0.38 0.91 -4.16
CA ARG A 19 1.39 1.49 -5.05
C ARG A 19 1.13 2.98 -5.33
N TYR A 20 -0.13 3.37 -5.45
CA TYR A 20 -0.51 4.73 -5.84
C TYR A 20 -0.61 5.72 -4.67
N ILE A 21 -0.70 5.27 -3.42
CA ILE A 21 -0.67 6.15 -2.24
C ILE A 21 0.59 7.03 -2.25
N PHE A 22 1.77 6.45 -2.43
CA PHE A 22 3.04 7.20 -2.45
C PHE A 22 3.13 8.21 -3.61
N VAL A 23 2.47 7.90 -4.73
CA VAL A 23 2.43 8.79 -5.89
C VAL A 23 1.53 9.99 -5.61
N ILE A 24 0.34 9.73 -5.05
CA ILE A 24 -0.62 10.78 -4.69
C ILE A 24 -0.04 11.69 -3.59
N GLU A 25 0.65 11.11 -2.61
CA GLU A 25 1.33 11.86 -1.56
C GLU A 25 2.37 12.83 -2.15
N ASN A 26 3.24 12.36 -3.04
CA ASN A 26 4.21 13.22 -3.71
C ASN A 26 3.55 14.35 -4.51
N GLU A 27 2.43 14.07 -5.16
CA GLU A 27 1.67 15.06 -5.91
C GLU A 27 1.02 16.11 -5.00
N TYR A 28 0.46 15.66 -3.87
CA TYR A 28 -0.07 16.53 -2.83
C TYR A 28 1.01 17.45 -2.26
N GLN A 29 2.17 16.90 -1.88
CA GLN A 29 3.28 17.70 -1.33
C GLN A 29 3.80 18.72 -2.34
N ARG A 30 3.86 18.36 -3.62
CA ARG A 30 4.25 19.27 -4.71
C ARG A 30 3.25 20.41 -4.88
N LEU A 31 1.95 20.12 -4.86
CA LEU A 31 0.92 21.15 -4.95
C LEU A 31 0.90 22.05 -3.72
N MET A 32 1.07 21.50 -2.52
CA MET A 32 1.19 22.26 -1.28
C MET A 32 2.41 23.17 -1.28
N ARG A 33 3.56 22.69 -1.77
CA ARG A 33 4.77 23.51 -1.92
C ARG A 33 4.54 24.65 -2.91
N ALA A 34 3.89 24.39 -4.05
CA ALA A 34 3.54 25.42 -5.02
C ALA A 34 2.57 26.47 -4.44
N ALA A 35 1.58 26.03 -3.67
CA ALA A 35 0.67 26.93 -2.97
C ALA A 35 1.42 27.81 -1.97
N ARG A 36 2.33 27.23 -1.17
CA ARG A 36 3.16 27.96 -0.21
C ARG A 36 4.04 29.02 -0.87
N ILE A 37 4.65 28.71 -2.03
CA ILE A 37 5.46 29.68 -2.79
C ILE A 37 4.60 30.85 -3.30
N ARG A 38 3.33 30.61 -3.65
CA ARG A 38 2.38 31.67 -4.05
C ARG A 38 1.86 32.51 -2.87
N GLY A 39 2.41 32.33 -1.66
CA GLY A 39 2.01 33.06 -0.46
C GLY A 39 0.82 32.46 0.28
N PHE A 40 0.43 31.20 0.00
CA PHE A 40 -0.64 30.54 0.75
C PHE A 40 -0.22 30.28 2.20
N GLN A 41 -0.94 30.89 3.14
CA GLN A 41 -0.80 30.65 4.57
C GLN A 41 -1.97 29.79 5.05
N PRO A 42 -1.72 28.57 5.58
CA PRO A 42 -2.79 27.73 6.11
C PRO A 42 -3.36 28.36 7.38
N GLY A 43 -4.56 28.92 7.29
CA GLY A 43 -5.36 29.40 8.43
C GLY A 43 -6.76 28.79 8.45
N THR A 44 -7.52 28.99 9.52
CA THR A 44 -8.92 28.52 9.68
C THR A 44 -9.96 29.46 9.04
N ASN A 45 -9.64 29.98 7.85
CA ASN A 45 -10.52 30.88 7.08
C ASN A 45 -11.25 30.11 5.96
N ILE A 46 -12.42 30.61 5.55
CA ILE A 46 -13.19 30.06 4.42
C ILE A 46 -12.34 30.01 3.13
N HIS A 47 -11.48 31.01 2.92
CA HIS A 47 -10.54 31.04 1.79
C HIS A 47 -9.54 29.88 1.82
N SER A 48 -9.06 29.49 3.01
CA SER A 48 -8.16 28.33 3.15
C SER A 48 -8.87 27.04 2.77
N TYR A 49 -10.10 26.84 3.26
CA TYR A 49 -10.88 25.65 2.93
C TYR A 49 -11.18 25.57 1.43
N LYS A 50 -11.46 26.70 0.78
CA LYS A 50 -11.62 26.79 -0.67
C LYS A 50 -10.32 26.38 -1.40
N THR A 51 -9.15 26.81 -0.94
CA THR A 51 -7.86 26.37 -1.52
C THR A 51 -7.65 24.86 -1.34
N PHE A 52 -7.94 24.31 -0.17
CA PHE A 52 -7.88 22.85 0.04
C PHE A 52 -8.84 22.10 -0.87
N ALA A 53 -10.06 22.58 -1.06
CA ALA A 53 -11.03 21.99 -1.99
C ALA A 53 -10.50 21.96 -3.43
N TYR A 54 -9.88 23.06 -3.90
CA TYR A 54 -9.25 23.09 -5.22
C TYR A 54 -8.09 22.10 -5.35
N LEU A 55 -7.26 21.97 -4.31
CA LEU A 55 -6.13 21.04 -4.30
C LEU A 55 -6.60 19.60 -4.36
N THR A 56 -7.57 19.23 -3.52
CA THR A 56 -8.17 17.89 -3.51
C THR A 56 -8.88 17.60 -4.84
N GLY A 57 -9.62 18.56 -5.38
CA GLY A 57 -10.28 18.42 -6.68
C GLY A 57 -9.28 18.17 -7.82
N MET A 58 -8.17 18.90 -7.84
CA MET A 58 -7.11 18.70 -8.83
C MET A 58 -6.46 17.32 -8.72
N ILE A 59 -6.18 16.85 -7.50
CA ILE A 59 -5.64 15.51 -7.25
C ILE A 59 -6.64 14.44 -7.72
N PHE A 60 -7.93 14.61 -7.43
CA PHE A 60 -8.96 13.67 -7.82
C PHE A 60 -9.07 13.51 -9.34
N ILE A 61 -9.11 14.63 -10.07
CA ILE A 61 -9.16 14.63 -11.55
C ILE A 61 -7.94 13.92 -12.12
N ARG A 62 -6.73 14.25 -11.63
CA ARG A 62 -5.48 13.65 -12.11
C ARG A 62 -5.39 12.16 -11.76
N ALA A 63 -5.82 11.77 -10.58
CA ALA A 63 -5.87 10.37 -10.16
C ALA A 63 -6.84 9.55 -11.03
N SER A 64 -8.01 10.10 -11.36
CA SER A 64 -8.99 9.46 -12.24
C SER A 64 -8.44 9.24 -13.66
N ALA A 65 -7.91 10.29 -14.30
CA ALA A 65 -7.30 10.19 -15.62
C ALA A 65 -6.12 9.20 -15.66
N ARG A 66 -5.34 9.16 -14.57
CA ARG A 66 -4.25 8.19 -14.42
C ARG A 66 -4.77 6.76 -14.26
N ALA A 67 -5.83 6.55 -13.48
CA ALA A 67 -6.44 5.23 -13.30
C ALA A 67 -6.91 4.67 -14.64
N GLU A 68 -7.55 5.50 -15.46
CA GLU A 68 -7.99 5.13 -16.81
C GLU A 68 -6.80 4.79 -17.72
N SER A 69 -5.80 5.67 -17.80
CA SER A 69 -4.60 5.45 -18.62
C SER A 69 -3.87 4.15 -18.24
N VAL A 70 -3.78 3.87 -16.94
CA VAL A 70 -3.16 2.66 -16.40
C VAL A 70 -3.99 1.43 -16.71
N TYR A 71 -5.31 1.53 -16.59
CA TYR A 71 -6.23 0.44 -16.95
C TYR A 71 -6.12 0.09 -18.44
N GLN A 72 -6.11 1.08 -19.33
CA GLN A 72 -5.90 0.85 -20.75
C GLN A 72 -4.55 0.18 -21.04
N ALA A 73 -3.47 0.64 -20.39
CA ALA A 73 -2.16 0.00 -20.52
C ALA A 73 -2.15 -1.46 -20.02
N MET A 74 -2.96 -1.79 -18.99
CA MET A 74 -3.12 -3.19 -18.55
C MET A 74 -3.86 -4.02 -19.60
N LEU A 75 -4.92 -3.49 -20.20
CA LEU A 75 -5.64 -4.17 -21.29
C LEU A 75 -4.71 -4.46 -22.47
N CYS A 76 -3.87 -3.51 -22.88
CA CYS A 76 -2.88 -3.71 -23.95
C CYS A 76 -1.87 -4.82 -23.63
N ARG A 77 -1.57 -5.06 -22.34
CA ARG A 77 -0.67 -6.13 -21.88
C ARG A 77 -1.38 -7.49 -21.73
N GLY A 78 -2.65 -7.59 -22.12
CA GLY A 78 -3.43 -8.82 -22.04
C GLY A 78 -4.04 -9.08 -20.67
N PHE A 79 -4.34 -8.03 -19.88
CA PHE A 79 -4.93 -8.18 -18.56
C PHE A 79 -6.33 -8.79 -18.62
N LYS A 80 -6.49 -10.01 -18.07
CA LYS A 80 -7.77 -10.74 -17.99
C LYS A 80 -8.49 -10.60 -16.64
N GLY A 81 -8.23 -9.53 -15.88
CA GLY A 81 -8.86 -9.31 -14.57
C GLY A 81 -8.23 -10.08 -13.40
N GLN A 82 -7.13 -10.81 -13.65
CA GLN A 82 -6.37 -11.54 -12.64
C GLN A 82 -4.90 -11.18 -12.75
N PHE A 83 -4.32 -10.66 -11.65
CA PHE A 83 -2.88 -10.55 -11.50
C PHE A 83 -2.35 -11.90 -11.02
N HIS A 84 -1.76 -12.67 -11.94
CA HIS A 84 -0.90 -13.78 -11.55
C HIS A 84 0.35 -13.17 -10.92
N THR A 85 0.43 -13.18 -9.59
CA THR A 85 1.68 -12.86 -8.90
C THR A 85 2.70 -13.92 -9.29
N LEU A 86 3.57 -13.60 -10.24
CA LEU A 86 4.82 -14.32 -10.53
C LEU A 86 5.84 -13.99 -9.42
N GLY A 87 5.45 -14.19 -8.17
CA GLY A 87 6.41 -14.26 -7.10
C GLY A 87 6.80 -15.73 -6.97
N PRO A 88 8.09 -16.11 -6.97
CA PRO A 88 8.42 -17.33 -6.27
C PRO A 88 7.93 -17.11 -4.84
N VAL A 89 6.87 -17.81 -4.46
CA VAL A 89 6.76 -18.27 -3.07
C VAL A 89 8.00 -19.14 -2.93
N ILE A 90 9.12 -18.53 -2.54
CA ILE A 90 10.23 -19.29 -2.01
C ILE A 90 9.59 -19.94 -0.79
N PRO A 91 9.30 -21.26 -0.79
CA PRO A 91 8.90 -21.87 0.46
C PRO A 91 10.02 -21.54 1.43
N TYR A 92 9.68 -21.07 2.62
CA TYR A 92 10.61 -21.04 3.74
C TYR A 92 10.96 -22.50 4.09
N THR A 93 11.71 -23.16 3.20
CA THR A 93 12.45 -24.37 3.49
C THR A 93 13.74 -23.87 4.10
N GLN A 94 13.64 -23.35 5.33
CA GLN A 94 14.82 -23.01 6.10
C GLN A 94 14.68 -23.60 7.50
N ASN A 95 15.32 -24.78 7.60
CA ASN A 95 15.69 -25.52 8.79
C ASN A 95 14.58 -25.89 9.79
N LYS A 96 14.04 -27.11 9.60
CA LYS A 96 13.44 -27.92 10.69
C LYS A 96 14.30 -27.89 11.96
N GLY A 97 15.64 -27.84 11.79
CA GLY A 97 16.58 -27.71 12.90
C GLY A 97 16.38 -26.44 13.73
N PHE A 98 16.19 -25.27 13.11
CA PHE A 98 16.02 -24.01 13.83
C PHE A 98 14.69 -23.97 14.58
N THR A 99 13.61 -24.48 13.96
CA THR A 99 12.30 -24.56 14.62
C THR A 99 12.29 -25.55 15.79
N VAL A 100 13.01 -26.68 15.69
CA VAL A 100 13.13 -27.64 16.80
C VAL A 100 13.96 -27.03 17.94
N LEU A 101 15.06 -26.36 17.61
CA LEU A 101 15.97 -25.76 18.59
C LEU A 101 15.28 -24.65 19.39
N THR A 102 14.48 -23.80 18.74
CA THR A 102 13.72 -22.75 19.44
C THR A 102 12.60 -23.33 20.31
N THR A 103 11.89 -24.36 19.85
CA THR A 103 10.87 -25.03 20.69
C THR A 103 11.49 -25.75 21.90
N ALA A 104 12.63 -26.41 21.72
CA ALA A 104 13.34 -27.09 22.81
C ALA A 104 13.85 -26.10 23.86
N ALA A 105 14.39 -24.96 23.43
CA ALA A 105 14.84 -23.91 24.34
C ALA A 105 13.69 -23.36 25.21
N LEU A 106 12.50 -23.16 24.63
CA LEU A 106 11.33 -22.71 25.38
C LEU A 106 10.85 -23.73 26.42
N ILE A 107 10.87 -25.03 26.09
CA ILE A 107 10.49 -26.10 27.02
C ILE A 107 11.47 -26.19 28.19
N ILE A 108 12.77 -26.03 27.94
CA ILE A 108 13.81 -26.06 28.99
C ILE A 108 13.65 -24.88 29.95
N ILE A 109 13.36 -23.68 29.43
CA ILE A 109 13.15 -22.48 30.24
C ILE A 109 11.92 -22.65 31.15
N LEU A 110 10.80 -23.15 30.60
CA LEU A 110 9.59 -23.43 31.40
C LEU A 110 9.81 -24.52 32.45
N GLY A 111 10.59 -25.55 32.13
CA GLY A 111 10.93 -26.61 33.08
C GLY A 111 11.77 -26.10 34.27
N LEU A 112 12.68 -25.17 34.01
CA LEU A 112 13.49 -24.50 35.04
C LEU A 112 12.64 -23.58 35.94
N GLU A 113 11.64 -22.91 35.37
CA GLU A 113 10.71 -22.03 36.11
C GLU A 113 9.70 -22.82 36.97
N ILE A 114 9.37 -24.05 36.60
CA ILE A 114 8.48 -24.92 37.40
C ILE A 114 9.21 -25.60 38.57
N TRP A 115 10.53 -25.81 38.43
CA TRP A 115 11.34 -26.49 39.45
C TRP A 115 11.91 -25.52 40.51
N ASN A 116 11.92 -24.22 40.23
CA ASN A 116 12.42 -23.16 41.11
C ASN A 116 11.27 -22.44 41.81
#